data_AF-V4NQ96-F1
#
_entry.id   AF-V4NQ96-F1
#
_cell.length_a   1.000
_cell.length_b   1.000
_cell.length_c   1.000
_cell.angle_alpha   90.00
_cell.angle_beta   90.00
_cell.angle_gamma   90.00
#
_symmetry.space_group_name_H-M   'P 1'
#
loop_
_entity.id
_entity.type
_entity.pdbx_description
1 polymer ?
#
loop_
_entity_poly.entity_id
_entity_poly.type
_entity_poly.pdbx_seq_one_letter_code
_entity_poly.pdbx_strand_id
1 'polypeptide(L)'
;MLVLSACNMFPVGPDLAKAPTPFGNAAQVDIANADEGMDVHIRHMPDGDRITLTYPMLGKKPYEGDVTYHAIDGTAAESNWLIAANVFQSADRSVYAILKYPRGTTFAPGSETQGEVMMLTCAMRMPSEEELEAKYENADKDASEEDQDILVASALSDIFSACDFNTVEEVHAFAPKAIAAAREEDEINARVPASRREDSYEWKPVTIRVP
;
A
#
# COMPACT_ATOMS: atom_id res chain seq x y z
N MET A 1 26.86 6.86 2.54
CA MET A 1 25.48 7.18 2.92
C MET A 1 24.65 6.93 1.67
N LEU A 2 24.01 5.76 1.58
CA LEU A 2 23.19 5.41 0.41
C LEU A 2 21.92 6.24 0.49
N VAL A 3 21.71 7.09 -0.51
CA VAL A 3 20.46 7.85 -0.66
C VAL A 3 19.35 6.84 -0.97
N LEU A 4 18.32 6.87 -0.13
CA LEU A 4 17.28 5.86 0.05
C LEU A 4 16.09 6.06 -0.90
N SER A 5 16.32 6.72 -2.03
CA SER A 5 15.31 7.04 -3.04
C SER A 5 15.26 5.92 -4.08
N ALA A 6 14.45 4.87 -3.89
CA ALA A 6 13.89 4.02 -4.97
C ALA A 6 13.39 2.65 -4.46
N CYS A 7 12.39 2.60 -3.59
CA CYS A 7 11.44 1.50 -3.68
C CYS A 7 10.40 1.83 -4.76
N ASN A 8 10.85 2.05 -6.01
CA ASN A 8 10.04 1.99 -7.23
C ASN A 8 8.55 2.36 -7.10
N MET A 9 8.26 3.60 -6.69
CA MET A 9 6.89 4.13 -6.52
C MET A 9 6.06 3.59 -5.34
N PHE A 10 6.61 2.80 -4.41
CA PHE A 10 5.91 2.37 -3.19
C PHE A 10 6.32 3.25 -1.99
N PRO A 11 5.37 3.63 -1.13
CA PRO A 11 5.67 4.31 0.12
C PRO A 11 6.35 3.34 1.08
N VAL A 12 7.39 3.84 1.75
CA VAL A 12 8.12 3.08 2.79
C VAL A 12 7.92 3.71 4.16
N GLY A 13 7.96 2.91 5.21
CA GLY A 13 7.77 3.44 6.57
C GLY A 13 7.95 2.39 7.66
N PRO A 14 7.48 2.68 8.89
CA PRO A 14 7.63 1.78 10.02
C PRO A 14 6.82 0.49 9.89
N ASP A 15 7.30 -0.58 10.52
CA ASP A 15 6.53 -1.80 10.71
C ASP A 15 5.24 -1.53 11.51
N LEU A 16 4.21 -2.33 11.25
CA LEU A 16 2.95 -2.33 11.99
C LEU A 16 3.02 -3.29 13.19
N ALA A 17 1.88 -3.59 13.80
CA ALA A 17 1.80 -4.64 14.80
C ALA A 17 1.96 -6.03 14.16
N LYS A 18 2.77 -6.90 14.79
CA LYS A 18 2.97 -8.29 14.33
C LYS A 18 1.74 -9.19 14.50
N ALA A 19 0.82 -8.84 15.41
CA ALA A 19 -0.39 -9.61 15.68
C ALA A 19 -1.56 -8.67 16.02
N PRO A 20 -2.81 -9.05 15.70
CA PRO A 20 -3.23 -10.31 15.06
C PRO A 20 -3.04 -10.34 13.54
N THR A 21 -2.89 -11.55 12.98
CA THR A 21 -2.87 -11.81 11.53
C THR A 21 -4.30 -11.95 10.96
N PRO A 22 -4.56 -11.51 9.71
CA PRO A 22 -5.85 -11.72 9.03
C PRO A 22 -6.19 -13.19 8.78
N PHE A 23 -5.20 -14.08 8.84
CA PHE A 23 -5.33 -15.47 8.41
C PHE A 23 -5.57 -16.47 9.56
N GLY A 24 -5.79 -15.97 10.77
CA GLY A 24 -6.11 -16.80 11.94
C GLY A 24 -4.98 -17.75 12.32
N ASN A 25 -5.24 -19.06 12.30
CA ASN A 25 -4.29 -20.09 12.73
C ASN A 25 -3.63 -20.85 11.56
N ALA A 26 -3.78 -20.38 10.32
CA ALA A 26 -3.19 -21.04 9.16
C ALA A 26 -1.66 -21.06 9.27
N ALA A 27 -1.00 -22.21 9.18
CA ALA A 27 0.47 -22.25 9.30
C ALA A 27 1.18 -21.58 8.10
N GLN A 28 0.53 -21.61 6.94
CA GLN A 28 0.99 -21.01 5.70
C GLN A 28 -0.20 -20.47 4.92
N VAL A 29 0.04 -19.37 4.20
CA VAL A 29 -0.91 -18.78 3.25
C VAL A 29 -0.16 -18.42 1.98
N ASP A 30 -0.72 -18.80 0.83
CA ASP A 30 -0.22 -18.42 -0.48
C ASP A 30 -1.18 -17.39 -1.10
N ILE A 31 -0.66 -16.27 -1.58
CA ILE A 31 -1.42 -15.24 -2.29
C ILE A 31 -0.84 -15.09 -3.68
N ALA A 32 -1.66 -15.36 -4.70
CA ALA A 32 -1.22 -15.34 -6.08
C ALA A 32 -2.08 -14.44 -6.96
N ASN A 33 -1.44 -13.72 -7.88
CA ASN A 33 -2.09 -13.14 -9.06
C ASN A 33 -1.37 -13.69 -10.30
N ALA A 34 -2.08 -14.57 -11.03
CA ALA A 34 -1.51 -15.26 -12.18
C ALA A 34 -1.23 -14.33 -13.36
N ASP A 35 -2.05 -13.29 -13.53
CA ASP A 35 -1.96 -12.35 -14.66
C ASP A 35 -0.75 -11.44 -14.52
N GLU A 36 -0.39 -11.06 -13.30
CA GLU A 36 0.78 -10.21 -13.01
C GLU A 36 2.04 -11.00 -12.63
N GLY A 37 1.92 -12.33 -12.49
CA GLY A 37 3.02 -13.19 -12.04
C GLY A 37 3.47 -12.88 -10.61
N MET A 38 2.54 -12.42 -9.75
CA MET A 38 2.77 -12.22 -8.33
C MET A 38 2.57 -13.53 -7.60
N ASP A 39 3.60 -13.94 -6.85
CA ASP A 39 3.56 -15.12 -5.99
C ASP A 39 4.11 -14.78 -4.61
N VAL A 40 3.26 -14.92 -3.60
CA VAL A 40 3.52 -14.54 -2.23
C VAL A 40 3.26 -15.73 -1.32
N HIS A 41 4.26 -16.13 -0.55
CA HIS A 41 4.11 -17.14 0.49
C HIS A 41 4.29 -16.49 1.86
N ILE A 42 3.29 -16.58 2.72
CA ILE A 42 3.34 -16.12 4.11
C ILE A 42 3.38 -17.36 5.00
N ARG A 43 4.39 -17.45 5.87
CA ARG A 43 4.53 -18.52 6.86
C ARG A 43 4.38 -17.94 8.25
N HIS A 44 3.47 -18.50 9.04
CA HIS A 44 3.25 -18.09 10.43
C HIS A 44 4.27 -18.80 11.33
N MET A 45 5.15 -18.03 11.97
CA MET A 45 6.19 -18.54 12.88
C MET A 45 5.93 -18.03 14.31
N PRO A 46 6.48 -18.68 15.36
CA PRO A 46 6.31 -18.21 16.74
C PRO A 46 6.83 -16.79 17.01
N ASP A 47 7.78 -16.31 16.22
CA ASP A 47 8.41 -14.98 16.29
C ASP A 47 7.76 -13.92 15.36
N GLY A 48 6.75 -14.32 14.58
CA GLY A 48 6.02 -13.47 13.64
C GLY A 48 5.91 -14.08 12.25
N ASP A 49 5.24 -13.37 11.35
CA ASP A 49 4.98 -13.87 10.01
C ASP A 49 6.13 -13.53 9.06
N ARG A 50 6.53 -14.50 8.23
CA ARG A 50 7.57 -14.30 7.22
C ARG A 50 7.00 -14.45 5.82
N ILE A 51 7.32 -13.49 4.96
CA ILE A 51 6.98 -13.51 3.55
C ILE A 51 8.15 -14.03 2.73
N THR A 52 7.83 -14.83 1.71
CA THR A 52 8.66 -15.04 0.53
C THR A 52 7.92 -14.49 -0.67
N LEU A 53 8.44 -13.42 -1.27
CA LEU A 53 7.84 -12.73 -2.41
C LEU A 53 8.68 -12.97 -3.67
N THR A 54 8.03 -13.44 -4.73
CA THR A 54 8.60 -13.40 -6.08
C THR A 54 7.72 -12.51 -6.95
N TYR A 55 8.31 -11.41 -7.45
CA TYR A 55 7.60 -10.47 -8.32
C TYR A 55 8.48 -10.01 -9.49
N PRO A 56 7.94 -9.89 -10.73
CA PRO A 56 8.73 -9.50 -11.90
C PRO A 56 9.45 -8.16 -11.74
N MET A 57 8.81 -7.18 -11.07
CA MET A 57 9.43 -5.87 -10.82
C MET A 57 10.63 -5.92 -9.88
N LEU A 58 10.76 -6.98 -9.08
CA LEU A 58 11.90 -7.22 -8.20
C LEU A 58 12.96 -8.11 -8.88
N GLY A 59 12.90 -8.31 -10.20
CA GLY A 59 13.89 -9.09 -10.94
C GLY A 59 13.75 -10.60 -10.76
N LYS A 60 12.57 -11.10 -10.37
CA LYS A 60 12.21 -12.53 -10.27
C LYS A 60 13.09 -13.37 -9.34
N LYS A 61 13.86 -12.75 -8.44
CA LYS A 61 14.49 -13.46 -7.32
C LYS A 61 13.50 -13.53 -6.16
N PRO A 62 13.47 -14.62 -5.38
CA PRO A 62 12.68 -14.65 -4.16
C PRO A 62 13.30 -13.71 -3.13
N TYR A 63 12.46 -12.88 -2.50
CA TYR A 63 12.81 -12.00 -1.40
C TYR A 63 12.15 -12.49 -0.13
N GLU A 64 12.90 -12.49 0.98
CA GLU A 64 12.38 -12.86 2.29
C GLU A 64 12.32 -11.64 3.21
N GLY A 65 11.27 -11.56 4.02
CA GLY A 65 11.04 -10.44 4.94
C GLY A 65 10.06 -10.78 6.06
N ASP A 66 9.97 -9.90 7.05
CA ASP A 66 8.91 -9.93 8.06
C ASP A 66 7.64 -9.27 7.50
N VAL A 67 6.46 -9.72 7.97
CA VAL A 67 5.17 -9.09 7.65
C VAL A 67 4.46 -8.68 8.92
N THR A 68 3.85 -7.50 8.86
CA THR A 68 3.03 -6.94 9.93
C THR A 68 1.70 -6.45 9.39
N TYR A 69 0.71 -6.30 10.27
CA TYR A 69 -0.69 -6.12 9.87
C TYR A 69 -1.38 -5.03 10.70
N HIS A 70 -2.39 -4.41 10.08
CA HIS A 70 -3.36 -3.58 10.78
C HIS A 70 -4.75 -3.79 10.17
N ALA A 71 -5.74 -4.08 11.02
CA ALA A 71 -7.13 -4.19 10.59
C ALA A 71 -7.66 -2.80 10.25
N ILE A 72 -8.23 -2.65 9.06
CA ILE A 72 -8.94 -1.43 8.66
C ILE A 72 -10.44 -1.71 8.75
N ASP A 73 -11.23 -0.70 9.09
CA ASP A 73 -12.69 -0.83 9.07
C ASP A 73 -13.17 -1.36 7.71
N GLY A 74 -13.84 -2.52 7.77
CA GLY A 74 -14.45 -3.19 6.63
C GLY A 74 -15.89 -2.77 6.40
N THR A 75 -16.48 -3.23 5.30
CA THR A 75 -17.92 -3.11 5.07
C THR A 75 -18.68 -4.24 5.77
N ALA A 76 -20.00 -4.29 5.63
CA ALA A 76 -20.77 -5.47 6.05
C ALA A 76 -20.41 -6.73 5.22
N ALA A 77 -19.89 -6.55 4.00
CA ALA A 77 -19.60 -7.64 3.07
C ALA A 77 -18.11 -8.03 3.02
N GLU A 78 -17.20 -7.13 3.43
CA GLU A 78 -15.76 -7.28 3.19
C GLU A 78 -14.94 -6.99 4.46
N SER A 79 -13.77 -7.62 4.56
CA SER A 79 -12.72 -7.31 5.53
C SER A 79 -11.54 -6.68 4.81
N ASN A 80 -10.99 -5.61 5.38
CA ASN A 80 -9.86 -4.87 4.84
C ASN A 80 -8.68 -4.94 5.82
N TRP A 81 -7.49 -5.20 5.30
CA TRP A 81 -6.27 -5.29 6.10
C TRP A 81 -5.14 -4.53 5.42
N LEU A 82 -4.52 -3.62 6.17
CA LEU A 82 -3.22 -3.07 5.80
C LEU A 82 -2.16 -4.13 6.09
N ILE A 83 -1.33 -4.41 5.09
CA ILE A 83 -0.20 -5.33 5.15
C ILE A 83 1.06 -4.51 4.93
N ALA A 84 2.02 -4.63 5.84
CA ALA A 84 3.34 -4.06 5.75
C ALA A 84 4.37 -5.18 5.58
N ALA A 85 5.10 -5.16 4.47
CA ALA A 85 6.10 -6.16 4.12
C ALA A 85 7.51 -5.56 4.16
N ASN A 86 8.37 -6.14 4.99
CA ASN A 86 9.76 -5.71 5.15
C ASN A 86 10.68 -6.46 4.18
N VAL A 87 10.59 -6.10 2.90
CA VAL A 87 11.28 -6.82 1.81
C VAL A 87 12.78 -6.49 1.74
N PHE A 88 13.26 -5.52 2.54
CA PHE A 88 14.61 -4.94 2.43
C PHE A 88 15.55 -5.29 3.59
N GLN A 89 15.19 -6.27 4.43
CA GLN A 89 15.98 -6.77 5.55
C GLN A 89 16.38 -5.69 6.59
N SER A 90 15.66 -4.56 6.61
CA SER A 90 15.87 -3.45 7.54
C SER A 90 14.58 -3.25 8.31
N ALA A 91 14.58 -3.52 9.62
CA ALA A 91 13.40 -3.55 10.50
C ALA A 91 12.48 -2.31 10.40
N ASP A 92 12.98 -1.17 9.93
CA ASP A 92 12.22 0.10 9.88
C ASP A 92 11.84 0.55 8.46
N ARG A 93 11.79 -0.38 7.48
CA ARG A 93 11.49 -0.06 6.07
C ARG A 93 10.56 -1.08 5.44
N SER A 94 9.28 -0.95 5.75
CA SER A 94 8.20 -1.74 5.17
C SER A 94 7.53 -1.03 4.00
N VAL A 95 7.13 -1.78 2.97
CA VAL A 95 6.21 -1.34 1.91
C VAL A 95 4.80 -1.82 2.20
N TYR A 96 3.80 -1.10 1.72
CA TYR A 96 2.41 -1.29 2.15
C TYR A 96 1.48 -1.71 1.01
N ALA A 97 0.53 -2.57 1.36
CA ALA A 97 -0.59 -2.97 0.52
C ALA A 97 -1.86 -3.09 1.36
N ILE A 98 -3.02 -2.96 0.73
CA ILE A 98 -4.31 -3.26 1.35
C ILE A 98 -4.85 -4.53 0.73
N LEU A 99 -5.10 -5.55 1.57
CA LEU A 99 -5.77 -6.78 1.18
C LEU A 99 -7.24 -6.70 1.57
N LYS A 100 -8.11 -7.04 0.62
CA LYS A 100 -9.56 -7.13 0.80
C LYS A 100 -10.06 -8.53 0.46
N TYR A 101 -10.95 -9.05 1.30
CA TYR A 101 -11.60 -10.36 1.07
C TYR A 101 -12.98 -10.41 1.75
N PRO A 102 -13.85 -11.39 1.41
CA PRO A 102 -15.18 -11.49 1.99
C PRO A 102 -15.17 -11.54 3.53
N ARG A 103 -16.10 -10.84 4.17
CA ARG A 103 -16.21 -10.82 5.63
C ARG A 103 -16.66 -12.20 6.15
N GLY A 104 -16.04 -12.64 7.24
CA GLY A 104 -16.32 -13.93 7.85
C GLY A 104 -15.60 -15.12 7.20
N THR A 105 -14.71 -14.87 6.24
CA THR A 105 -13.82 -15.90 5.69
C THR A 105 -13.06 -16.62 6.80
N THR A 106 -13.06 -17.95 6.73
CA THR A 106 -12.26 -18.82 7.60
C THR A 106 -11.18 -19.49 6.77
N PHE A 107 -9.93 -19.19 7.08
CA PHE A 107 -8.75 -19.74 6.40
C PHE A 107 -8.39 -21.11 6.97
N ALA A 108 -9.10 -22.15 6.52
CA ALA A 108 -8.86 -23.54 6.91
C ALA A 108 -7.92 -24.25 5.91
N PRO A 109 -7.17 -25.30 6.31
CA PRO A 109 -6.34 -26.08 5.39
C PRO A 109 -7.12 -26.59 4.16
N GLY A 110 -6.52 -26.44 2.98
CA GLY A 110 -7.12 -26.75 1.69
C GLY A 110 -8.15 -25.73 1.17
N SER A 111 -8.36 -24.60 1.87
CA SER A 111 -9.31 -23.58 1.40
C SER A 111 -8.71 -22.66 0.35
N GLU A 112 -9.57 -22.18 -0.54
CA GLU A 112 -9.27 -21.14 -1.52
C GLU A 112 -10.29 -20.01 -1.37
N THR A 113 -9.81 -18.77 -1.31
CA THR A 113 -10.64 -17.57 -1.20
C THR A 113 -10.23 -16.57 -2.28
N GLN A 114 -11.22 -16.01 -2.96
CA GLN A 114 -11.01 -14.89 -3.87
C GLN A 114 -10.94 -13.59 -3.07
N GLY A 115 -9.92 -12.78 -3.34
CA GLY A 115 -9.71 -11.49 -2.73
C GLY A 115 -9.15 -10.51 -3.74
N GLU A 116 -8.84 -9.32 -3.26
CA GLU A 116 -8.25 -8.24 -4.05
C GLU A 116 -7.15 -7.57 -3.25
N VAL A 117 -6.10 -7.12 -3.92
CA VAL A 117 -5.01 -6.36 -3.31
C VAL A 117 -4.85 -5.01 -4.02
N MET A 118 -4.70 -3.96 -3.24
CA MET A 118 -4.29 -2.64 -3.74
C MET A 118 -2.90 -2.35 -3.17
N MET A 119 -1.91 -2.22 -4.05
CA MET A 119 -0.57 -1.83 -3.63
C MET A 119 -0.56 -0.31 -3.41
N LEU A 120 -0.18 0.17 -2.22
CA LEU A 120 -0.12 1.60 -1.99
C LEU A 120 1.06 2.18 -2.76
N THR A 121 0.87 3.27 -3.51
CA THR A 121 1.95 3.91 -4.28
C THR A 121 2.20 5.34 -3.82
N CYS A 122 3.36 5.89 -4.15
CA CYS A 122 3.72 7.29 -3.93
C CYS A 122 2.69 8.23 -4.57
N ALA A 123 2.18 7.87 -5.75
CA ALA A 123 1.20 8.67 -6.49
C ALA A 123 -0.11 8.83 -5.71
N MET A 124 -0.57 7.76 -5.04
CA MET A 124 -1.76 7.80 -4.18
C MET A 124 -1.60 8.74 -2.97
N ARG A 125 -0.36 9.05 -2.58
CA ARG A 125 -0.07 9.97 -1.46
C ARG A 125 0.16 11.41 -1.91
N MET A 126 0.26 11.66 -3.21
CA MET A 126 0.44 13.03 -3.69
C MET A 126 -0.83 13.82 -3.36
N PRO A 127 -0.72 14.96 -2.65
CA PRO A 127 -1.86 15.82 -2.39
C PRO A 127 -2.48 16.27 -3.73
N SER A 128 -3.80 16.49 -3.74
CA SER A 128 -4.48 16.98 -4.93
C SER A 128 -3.94 18.36 -5.33
N GLU A 129 -4.16 18.75 -6.59
CA GLU A 129 -3.78 20.09 -7.08
C GLU A 129 -4.42 21.20 -6.20
N GLU A 130 -5.66 21.00 -5.76
CA GLU A 130 -6.36 21.89 -4.82
C GLU A 130 -5.73 21.90 -3.41
N GLU A 131 -5.25 20.76 -2.90
CA GLU A 131 -4.56 20.70 -1.60
C GLU A 131 -3.17 21.34 -1.65
N LEU A 132 -2.49 21.23 -2.80
CA LEU A 132 -1.26 21.96 -3.08
C LEU A 132 -1.56 23.46 -3.15
N GLU A 133 -2.52 23.88 -3.97
CA GLU A 133 -2.94 25.28 -4.10
C GLU A 133 -3.36 25.88 -2.76
N ALA A 134 -4.15 25.18 -1.94
CA ALA A 134 -4.58 25.67 -0.63
C ALA A 134 -3.43 25.76 0.40
N LYS A 135 -2.44 24.84 0.35
CA LYS A 135 -1.22 24.95 1.17
C LYS A 135 -0.37 26.14 0.77
N TYR A 136 -0.37 26.51 -0.50
CA TYR A 136 0.49 27.55 -1.07
C TYR A 136 -0.23 28.86 -1.41
N GLU A 137 -1.55 28.95 -1.22
CA GLU A 137 -2.34 30.19 -1.36
C GLU A 137 -1.95 31.26 -0.32
N ASN A 138 -1.27 30.83 0.75
CA ASN A 138 -0.67 31.70 1.76
C ASN A 138 0.83 31.96 1.54
N ALA A 139 1.41 31.50 0.42
CA ALA A 139 2.73 31.95 0.01
C ALA A 139 2.64 33.45 -0.32
N ASP A 140 3.45 34.25 0.36
CA ASP A 140 3.41 35.69 0.35
C ASP A 140 3.34 36.22 -1.10
N LYS A 141 2.25 36.90 -1.47
CA LYS A 141 2.01 37.38 -2.85
C LYS A 141 3.04 38.43 -3.30
N ASP A 142 3.86 38.89 -2.36
CA ASP A 142 4.94 39.85 -2.54
C ASP A 142 6.35 39.20 -2.55
N ALA A 143 6.47 37.86 -2.56
CA ALA A 143 7.75 37.15 -2.65
C ALA A 143 8.43 37.36 -4.02
N SER A 144 9.77 37.48 -4.03
CA SER A 144 10.54 37.63 -5.27
C SER A 144 10.52 36.34 -6.11
N GLU A 145 10.80 36.42 -7.42
CA GLU A 145 10.85 35.22 -8.29
C GLU A 145 11.84 34.16 -7.79
N GLU A 146 12.96 34.57 -7.18
CA GLU A 146 13.97 33.66 -6.60
C GLU A 146 13.44 32.98 -5.32
N ASP A 147 12.67 33.68 -4.50
CA ASP A 147 12.00 33.10 -3.32
C ASP A 147 10.87 32.15 -3.74
N GLN A 148 10.16 32.44 -4.83
CA GLN A 148 9.15 31.55 -5.41
C GLN A 148 9.79 30.28 -5.98
N ASP A 149 10.92 30.38 -6.67
CA ASP A 149 11.65 29.21 -7.20
C ASP A 149 12.20 28.32 -6.06
N ILE A 150 12.67 28.91 -4.97
CA ILE A 150 13.10 28.17 -3.76
C ILE A 150 11.89 27.51 -3.07
N LEU A 151 10.74 28.19 -2.99
CA LEU A 151 9.50 27.62 -2.45
C LEU A 151 9.00 26.45 -3.29
N VAL A 152 9.04 26.56 -4.62
CA VAL A 152 8.65 25.48 -5.55
C VAL A 152 9.64 24.32 -5.49
N ALA A 153 10.95 24.59 -5.43
CA ALA A 153 11.97 23.54 -5.29
C ALA A 153 11.89 22.83 -3.92
N SER A 154 11.58 23.57 -2.84
CA SER A 154 11.29 23.00 -1.52
C SER A 154 10.00 22.18 -1.53
N ALA A 155 8.95 22.66 -2.21
CA ALA A 155 7.69 21.94 -2.36
C ALA A 155 7.89 20.63 -3.14
N LEU A 156 8.68 20.64 -4.22
CA LEU A 156 9.04 19.43 -4.96
C LEU A 156 9.91 18.49 -4.11
N SER A 157 10.88 19.00 -3.36
CA SER A 157 11.68 18.20 -2.42
C SER A 157 10.81 17.58 -1.31
N ASP A 158 9.84 18.32 -0.79
CA ASP A 158 8.86 17.83 0.18
C ASP A 158 7.95 16.77 -0.46
N ILE A 159 7.48 16.96 -1.69
CA ILE A 159 6.70 15.98 -2.46
C ILE A 159 7.50 14.69 -2.70
N PHE A 160 8.80 14.79 -3.02
CA PHE A 160 9.67 13.62 -3.19
C PHE A 160 10.05 12.95 -1.86
N SER A 161 10.06 13.68 -0.75
CA SER A 161 10.20 13.11 0.61
C SER A 161 8.86 12.61 1.20
N ALA A 162 7.72 13.03 0.64
CA ALA A 162 6.38 12.71 1.10
C ALA A 162 5.90 11.30 0.75
N CYS A 163 6.69 10.53 -0.01
CA CYS A 163 6.35 9.13 -0.24
C CYS A 163 6.62 8.25 1.00
N ASP A 164 7.40 8.71 1.98
CA ASP A 164 7.70 7.94 3.19
C ASP A 164 6.63 8.17 4.27
N PHE A 165 6.17 7.11 4.92
CA PHE A 165 5.38 7.21 6.14
C PHE A 165 6.37 7.38 7.29
N ASN A 166 6.33 8.53 7.95
CA ASN A 166 7.26 8.82 9.04
C ASN A 166 6.83 8.15 10.35
N THR A 167 5.53 7.85 10.48
CA THR A 167 4.95 7.28 11.69
C THR A 167 3.90 6.21 11.39
N VAL A 168 3.64 5.34 12.36
CA VAL A 168 2.58 4.31 12.27
C VAL A 168 1.20 4.98 12.23
N GLU A 169 1.04 6.10 12.92
CA GLU A 169 -0.19 6.89 12.95
C GLU A 169 -0.54 7.47 11.56
N GLU A 170 0.46 7.93 10.81
CA GLU A 170 0.28 8.44 9.45
C GLU A 170 -0.27 7.37 8.51
N VAL A 171 0.29 6.15 8.54
CA VAL A 171 -0.17 5.08 7.66
C VAL A 171 -1.56 4.57 8.06
N HIS A 172 -1.84 4.47 9.36
CA HIS A 172 -3.18 4.12 9.85
C HIS A 172 -4.24 5.16 9.44
N ALA A 173 -3.89 6.45 9.43
CA ALA A 173 -4.80 7.51 8.99
C ALA A 173 -4.98 7.55 7.47
N PHE A 174 -3.97 7.14 6.70
CA PHE A 174 -4.00 7.14 5.24
C PHE A 174 -4.80 5.96 4.66
N ALA A 175 -4.65 4.75 5.21
CA ALA A 175 -5.24 3.55 4.62
C ALA A 175 -6.78 3.64 4.41
N PRO A 176 -7.60 4.17 5.34
CA PRO A 176 -9.02 4.39 5.11
C PRO A 176 -9.32 5.42 4.00
N LYS A 177 -8.47 6.45 3.85
CA LYS A 177 -8.62 7.46 2.79
C LYS A 177 -8.39 6.84 1.41
N ALA A 178 -7.37 5.99 1.29
CA ALA A 178 -7.11 5.27 0.04
C ALA A 178 -8.28 4.37 -0.37
N ILE A 179 -8.92 3.69 0.59
CA ILE A 179 -10.14 2.90 0.32
C ILE A 179 -11.29 3.80 -0.12
N ALA A 180 -11.48 4.96 0.50
CA ALA A 180 -12.52 5.90 0.09
C ALA A 180 -12.29 6.45 -1.32
N ALA A 181 -11.05 6.83 -1.64
CA ALA A 181 -10.65 7.30 -2.96
C ALA A 181 -10.85 6.22 -4.03
N ALA A 182 -10.51 4.96 -3.73
CA ALA A 182 -10.77 3.85 -4.65
C ALA A 182 -12.26 3.71 -5.01
N ARG A 183 -13.15 3.89 -4.04
CA ARG A 183 -14.60 3.82 -4.27
C ARG A 183 -15.10 5.00 -5.11
N GLU A 184 -14.55 6.19 -4.88
CA GLU A 184 -14.86 7.36 -5.69
C GLU A 184 -14.37 7.18 -7.15
N GLU A 185 -13.15 6.69 -7.33
CA GLU A 185 -12.59 6.35 -8.65
C GLU A 185 -13.46 5.32 -9.37
N ASP A 186 -13.90 4.25 -8.70
CA ASP A 186 -14.83 3.26 -9.26
C ASP A 186 -16.17 3.89 -9.72
N GLU A 187 -16.74 4.78 -8.91
CA GLU A 187 -17.99 5.48 -9.23
C GLU A 187 -17.85 6.42 -10.44
N ILE A 188 -16.70 7.09 -10.56
CA ILE A 188 -16.35 7.94 -11.71
C ILE A 188 -16.14 7.06 -12.95
N ASN A 189 -15.33 6.02 -12.84
CA ASN A 189 -14.99 5.06 -13.90
C ASN A 189 -16.21 4.35 -14.49
N ALA A 190 -17.26 4.16 -13.68
CA ALA A 190 -18.54 3.61 -14.12
C ALA A 190 -19.33 4.57 -15.05
N ARG A 191 -19.05 5.87 -14.99
CA ARG A 191 -19.77 6.93 -15.73
C ARG A 191 -19.03 7.41 -16.98
N VAL A 192 -17.76 7.03 -17.14
CA VAL A 192 -16.91 7.45 -18.25
C VAL A 192 -16.55 6.28 -19.17
N PRO A 193 -16.28 6.53 -20.47
CA PRO A 193 -15.78 5.49 -21.37
C PRO A 193 -14.42 4.97 -20.91
N ALA A 194 -14.10 3.72 -21.27
CA ALA A 194 -12.87 3.04 -20.86
C ALA A 194 -11.58 3.84 -21.15
N SER A 195 -11.54 4.64 -22.21
CA SER A 195 -10.40 5.48 -22.57
C SER A 195 -10.13 6.67 -21.64
N ARG A 196 -11.04 6.94 -20.71
CA ARG A 196 -10.94 8.02 -19.71
C ARG A 196 -10.99 7.50 -18.28
N ARG A 197 -10.86 6.18 -18.11
CA ARG A 197 -10.79 5.60 -16.77
C ARG A 197 -9.44 5.89 -16.15
N GLU A 198 -9.47 6.19 -14.87
CA GLU A 198 -8.29 6.28 -14.02
C GLU A 198 -8.03 4.92 -13.38
N ASP A 199 -6.78 4.64 -13.04
CA ASP A 199 -6.33 3.40 -12.40
C ASP A 199 -5.41 3.71 -11.20
N SER A 200 -5.57 4.91 -10.62
CA SER A 200 -4.72 5.38 -9.52
C SER A 200 -4.92 4.56 -8.25
N TYR A 201 -6.11 3.97 -8.07
CA TYR A 201 -6.50 3.15 -6.92
C TYR A 201 -6.96 1.75 -7.33
N GLU A 202 -6.29 1.16 -8.31
CA GLU A 202 -6.68 -0.13 -8.88
C GLU A 202 -6.58 -1.31 -7.88
N TRP A 203 -7.67 -2.07 -7.78
CA TRP A 203 -7.72 -3.36 -7.10
C TRP A 203 -7.33 -4.49 -8.04
N LYS A 204 -6.30 -5.25 -7.66
CA LYS A 204 -5.85 -6.42 -8.42
C LYS A 204 -6.46 -7.70 -7.83
N PRO A 205 -7.10 -8.56 -8.65
CA PRO A 205 -7.64 -9.80 -8.15
C PRO A 205 -6.51 -10.72 -7.67
N VAL A 206 -6.73 -11.39 -6.54
CA VAL A 206 -5.81 -12.39 -5.99
C VAL A 206 -6.57 -13.63 -5.54
N THR A 207 -5.89 -14.76 -5.61
CA THR A 207 -6.36 -16.00 -4.99
C THR A 207 -5.54 -16.28 -3.74
N ILE A 208 -6.22 -16.38 -2.60
CA ILE A 208 -5.64 -16.69 -1.29
C ILE A 208 -5.87 -18.18 -1.00
N ARG A 209 -4.79 -18.94 -0.76
CA ARG A 209 -4.83 -20.37 -0.50
C ARG A 209 -4.22 -20.70 0.84
N VAL A 210 -4.83 -21.63 1.54
CA VAL A 210 -4.21 -22.30 2.68
C VAL A 210 -3.92 -23.73 2.23
N PRO A 211 -2.66 -24.12 1.98
CA PRO A 211 -2.33 -25.46 1.50
C PRO A 211 -2.67 -26.57 2.50
#